data_AF-A0A7C5WXY5-F1
#
_entry.id   AF-A0A7C5WXY5-F1
#
_cell.length_a   1.000
_cell.length_b   1.000
_cell.length_c   1.000
_cell.angle_alpha   90.00
_cell.angle_beta   90.00
_cell.angle_gamma   90.00
#
_symmetry.space_group_name_H-M   'P 1'
#
loop_
_entity.id
_entity.type
_entity.pdbx_description
1 polymer ?
#
loop_
_entity_poly.entity_id
_entity_poly.type
_entity_poly.pdbx_seq_one_letter_code
_entity_poly.pdbx_strand_id
1 'polypeptide(L)'
;RMDNFGFVDAMNKLGIERRLLTAGKNKALLDPFLPVDESARAHMQNMLTEIHRQFIDSIKSGRGDRLDTSVDGLFSGLIWTGEHAVDIGLVDALGSAGYVARDVIGEENIVDYTLKDDLLERFAGKLGATMAQALATRLGSESPLPQAR
;
A
#
# COMPACT_ATOMS: atom_id res chain seq x y z
N ARG A 1 12.13 -1.81 -0.69
CA ARG A 1 12.34 -0.52 0.03
C ARG A 1 11.98 -0.72 1.49
N MET A 2 12.61 -0.01 2.42
CA MET A 2 12.22 0.07 3.81
C MET A 2 12.32 1.53 4.25
N ASP A 3 11.22 2.08 4.74
CA ASP A 3 11.12 3.50 5.08
C ASP A 3 11.19 3.70 6.59
N ASN A 4 11.89 4.76 7.00
CA ASN A 4 11.93 5.21 8.39
C ASN A 4 12.19 6.72 8.46
N PHE A 5 11.91 7.33 9.60
CA PHE A 5 12.18 8.73 9.88
C PHE A 5 13.32 8.90 10.88
N GLY A 6 13.98 10.06 10.87
CA GLY A 6 14.93 10.47 11.90
C GLY A 6 14.42 11.72 12.61
N PHE A 7 14.01 11.59 13.87
CA PHE A 7 13.45 12.68 14.68
C PHE A 7 14.41 13.25 15.73
N VAL A 8 15.66 12.76 15.77
CA VAL A 8 16.67 13.15 16.77
C VAL A 8 16.80 14.68 16.89
N ASP A 9 16.96 15.38 15.77
CA ASP A 9 17.13 16.84 15.78
C ASP A 9 15.85 17.60 16.16
N ALA A 10 14.69 17.06 15.80
CA ALA A 10 13.40 17.65 16.16
C ALA A 10 13.18 17.55 17.68
N MET A 11 13.45 16.38 18.27
CA MET A 11 13.37 16.19 19.72
C MET A 11 14.33 17.13 20.46
N ASN A 12 15.58 17.25 19.98
CA ASN A 12 16.57 18.16 20.55
C ASN A 12 16.08 19.62 20.56
N LYS A 13 15.48 20.10 19.45
CA LYS A 13 14.92 21.46 19.35
C LYS A 13 13.72 21.69 20.26
N LEU A 14 12.91 20.66 20.48
CA LEU A 14 11.70 20.72 21.31
C LEU A 14 11.99 20.43 22.79
N GLY A 15 13.24 20.14 23.16
CA GLY A 15 13.60 19.76 24.53
C GLY A 15 13.02 18.41 24.97
N ILE A 16 12.72 17.52 24.02
CA ILE A 16 12.17 16.19 24.29
C ILE A 16 13.33 15.22 24.53
N GLU A 17 13.39 14.66 25.74
CA GLU A 17 14.35 13.61 26.08
C GLU A 17 13.71 12.23 25.87
N ARG A 18 14.43 11.34 25.18
CA ARG A 18 14.01 9.95 25.02
C ARG A 18 14.70 9.02 26.02
N ARG A 19 13.89 8.27 26.76
CA ARG A 19 14.36 7.23 27.69
C ARG A 19 13.99 5.85 27.16
N LEU A 20 15.00 5.09 26.76
CA LEU A 20 14.82 3.75 26.20
C LEU A 20 15.47 2.69 27.09
N LEU A 21 14.69 1.68 27.46
CA LEU A 21 15.17 0.49 28.16
C LEU A 21 14.85 -0.73 27.30
N THR A 22 15.86 -1.52 26.95
CA THR A 22 15.68 -2.74 26.17
C THR A 22 16.40 -3.92 26.79
N ALA A 23 15.84 -5.12 26.62
CA ALA A 23 16.44 -6.36 27.11
C ALA A 23 17.42 -6.99 26.10
N GLY A 24 17.78 -6.31 25.00
CA GLY A 24 18.60 -6.90 23.94
C GLY A 24 19.24 -5.85 23.04
N LYS A 25 20.48 -6.13 22.62
CA LYS A 25 21.35 -5.17 21.91
C LYS A 25 20.69 -4.52 20.69
N ASN A 26 19.91 -5.29 19.91
CA ASN A 26 19.30 -4.82 18.66
C ASN A 26 17.78 -4.56 18.79
N LYS A 27 17.21 -4.53 20.00
CA LYS A 27 15.76 -4.28 20.19
C LYS A 27 15.33 -2.82 19.94
N ALA A 28 16.29 -1.94 19.67
CA ALA A 28 16.09 -0.57 19.24
C ALA A 28 16.43 -0.36 17.76
N LEU A 29 16.52 -1.45 16.99
CA LEU A 29 16.81 -1.40 15.57
C LEU A 29 15.69 -0.63 14.83
N LEU A 30 16.07 0.25 13.90
CA LEU A 30 15.17 1.13 13.12
C LEU A 30 14.34 2.10 13.96
N ASP A 31 14.78 2.36 15.19
CA ASP A 31 14.15 3.34 16.04
C ASP A 31 14.33 4.77 15.49
N PRO A 32 13.25 5.48 15.16
CA PRO A 32 13.33 6.77 14.49
C PRO A 32 13.85 7.89 15.40
N PHE A 33 13.97 7.62 16.70
CA PHE A 33 14.38 8.59 17.71
C PHE A 33 15.83 8.39 18.17
N LEU A 34 16.55 7.44 17.58
CA LEU A 34 17.99 7.26 17.79
C LEU A 34 18.78 7.73 16.57
N PRO A 35 20.04 8.15 16.76
CA PRO A 35 20.97 8.29 15.66
C PRO A 35 21.10 6.98 14.88
N VAL A 36 21.37 7.08 13.58
CA VAL A 36 21.49 5.90 12.74
C VAL A 36 22.74 5.10 13.13
N ASP A 37 22.55 3.84 13.49
CA ASP A 37 23.65 2.89 13.71
C ASP A 37 24.09 2.29 12.36
N GLU A 38 25.36 2.51 11.99
CA GLU A 38 25.98 2.03 10.77
C GLU A 38 25.93 0.50 10.63
N SER A 39 26.13 -0.23 11.73
CA SER A 39 26.16 -1.70 11.74
C SER A 39 24.78 -2.29 11.53
N ALA A 40 23.78 -1.70 12.20
CA ALA A 40 22.37 -1.99 12.00
C ALA A 40 21.93 -1.72 10.56
N ARG A 41 22.31 -0.57 10.00
CA ARG A 41 21.99 -0.21 8.61
C ARG A 41 22.60 -1.20 7.62
N ALA A 42 23.87 -1.55 7.78
CA ALA A 42 24.53 -2.52 6.92
C ALA A 42 23.83 -3.89 6.98
N HIS A 43 23.45 -4.35 8.18
CA HIS A 43 22.71 -5.60 8.35
C HIS A 43 21.35 -5.56 7.63
N MET A 44 20.58 -4.48 7.82
CA MET A 44 19.30 -4.29 7.13
C MET A 44 19.46 -4.19 5.61
N GLN A 45 20.49 -3.49 5.13
CA GLN A 45 20.76 -3.38 3.70
C GLN A 45 21.10 -4.73 3.07
N ASN A 46 21.90 -5.56 3.76
CA ASN A 46 22.21 -6.90 3.30
C ASN A 46 20.96 -7.78 3.21
N MET A 47 20.10 -7.71 4.24
CA MET A 47 18.81 -8.42 4.24
C MET A 47 17.93 -7.98 3.06
N LEU A 48 17.83 -6.68 2.78
CA LEU A 48 17.06 -6.17 1.64
C LEU A 48 17.63 -6.64 0.29
N THR A 49 18.95 -6.63 0.14
CA THR A 49 19.64 -7.15 -1.06
C THR A 49 19.38 -8.65 -1.25
N GLU A 50 19.40 -9.43 -0.16
CA GLU A 50 19.13 -10.86 -0.22
C GLU A 50 17.68 -11.15 -0.64
N ILE A 51 16.71 -10.46 -0.05
CA ILE A 51 15.29 -10.59 -0.42
C ILE A 51 15.08 -10.20 -1.89
N HIS A 52 15.70 -9.12 -2.36
CA HIS A 52 15.60 -8.70 -3.76
C HIS A 52 16.19 -9.73 -4.71
N ARG A 53 17.34 -10.34 -4.38
CA ARG A 53 17.93 -11.44 -5.15
C ARG A 53 16.98 -12.64 -5.21
N GLN A 54 16.41 -13.06 -4.09
CA GLN A 54 15.46 -14.19 -4.04
C GLN A 54 14.22 -13.94 -4.92
N PHE A 55 13.71 -12.70 -4.93
CA PHE A 55 12.63 -12.29 -5.82
C PHE A 55 13.02 -12.42 -7.31
N ILE A 56 14.20 -11.92 -7.69
CA ILE A 56 14.73 -12.04 -9.06
C ILE A 56 14.86 -13.50 -9.47
N ASP A 57 15.45 -14.32 -8.61
CA ASP A 57 15.69 -15.74 -8.87
C ASP A 57 14.35 -16.50 -9.05
N SER A 58 13.35 -16.18 -8.24
CA SER A 58 12.01 -16.78 -8.35
C SER A 58 11.35 -16.43 -9.69
N ILE A 59 11.46 -15.18 -10.15
CA ILE A 59 10.91 -14.76 -11.45
C ILE A 59 11.65 -15.44 -12.59
N LYS A 60 12.99 -15.42 -12.58
CA LYS A 60 13.81 -16.07 -13.62
C LYS A 60 13.49 -17.56 -13.72
N SER A 61 13.42 -18.25 -12.57
CA SER A 61 13.07 -19.67 -12.55
C SER A 61 11.64 -19.94 -13.03
N GLY A 62 10.68 -19.08 -12.70
CA GLY A 62 9.28 -19.28 -13.09
C GLY A 62 8.99 -18.97 -14.56
N ARG A 63 9.64 -17.93 -15.12
CA ARG A 63 9.44 -17.51 -16.50
C ARG A 63 10.35 -18.25 -17.48
N GLY A 64 11.57 -18.61 -17.07
CA GLY A 64 12.57 -19.28 -17.90
C GLY A 64 12.91 -18.46 -19.14
N ASP A 65 13.06 -19.14 -20.27
CA ASP A 65 13.45 -18.53 -21.56
C ASP A 65 12.43 -17.53 -22.13
N ARG A 66 11.22 -17.47 -21.56
CA ARG A 66 10.20 -16.48 -21.94
C ARG A 66 10.58 -15.06 -21.52
N LEU A 67 11.36 -14.90 -20.46
CA LEU A 67 11.65 -13.61 -19.88
C LEU A 67 12.82 -12.93 -20.60
N ASP A 68 12.58 -11.74 -21.16
CA ASP A 68 13.66 -10.91 -21.68
C ASP A 68 14.39 -10.20 -20.54
N THR A 69 15.53 -10.78 -20.13
CA THR A 69 16.37 -10.21 -19.07
C THR A 69 17.26 -9.05 -19.51
N SER A 70 17.25 -8.69 -20.80
CA SER A 70 18.04 -7.56 -21.34
C SER A 70 17.35 -6.20 -21.12
N VAL A 71 16.08 -6.21 -20.74
CA VAL A 71 15.27 -5.02 -20.50
C VAL A 71 15.83 -4.20 -19.34
N ASP A 72 16.14 -2.94 -19.62
CA ASP A 72 16.62 -2.02 -18.59
C ASP A 72 15.55 -1.80 -17.50
N GLY A 73 16.00 -1.78 -16.25
CA GLY A 73 15.11 -1.58 -15.11
C GLY A 73 14.13 -2.71 -14.81
N LEU A 74 14.24 -3.90 -15.43
CA LEU A 74 13.32 -5.03 -15.24
C LEU A 74 13.04 -5.37 -13.75
N PHE A 75 14.06 -5.26 -12.90
CA PHE A 75 13.97 -5.56 -11.46
C PHE A 75 14.14 -4.32 -10.57
N SER A 76 13.97 -3.12 -11.12
CA SER A 76 14.19 -1.85 -10.40
C SER A 76 12.98 -1.40 -9.56
N GLY A 77 11.81 -2.00 -9.78
CA GLY A 77 10.54 -1.53 -9.22
C GLY A 77 9.74 -0.61 -10.16
N LEU A 78 10.17 -0.46 -11.42
CA LEU A 78 9.36 0.15 -12.47
C LEU A 78 8.08 -0.65 -12.72
N ILE A 79 7.06 0.05 -13.20
CA ILE A 79 5.74 -0.50 -13.51
C ILE A 79 5.64 -0.68 -15.02
N TRP A 80 5.11 -1.82 -15.43
CA TRP A 80 4.91 -2.18 -16.83
C TRP A 80 3.41 -2.24 -17.13
N THR A 81 3.01 -1.79 -18.33
CA THR A 81 1.65 -2.05 -18.82
C THR A 81 1.47 -3.54 -19.10
N GLY A 82 0.24 -4.02 -19.13
CA GLY A 82 -0.04 -5.42 -19.48
C GLY A 82 0.54 -5.80 -20.85
N GLU A 83 0.39 -4.93 -21.85
CA GLU A 83 0.93 -5.15 -23.21
C GLU A 83 2.45 -5.31 -23.18
N HIS A 84 3.16 -4.38 -22.56
CA HIS A 84 4.62 -4.45 -22.48
C HIS A 84 5.08 -5.66 -21.63
N ALA A 85 4.35 -6.01 -20.58
CA ALA A 85 4.64 -7.18 -19.77
C ALA A 85 4.51 -8.50 -20.56
N VAL A 86 3.64 -8.56 -21.57
CA VAL A 86 3.58 -9.69 -22.50
C VAL A 86 4.82 -9.69 -23.38
N ASP A 87 5.18 -8.55 -23.96
CA ASP A 87 6.33 -8.44 -24.89
C ASP A 87 7.65 -8.86 -24.25
N ILE A 88 7.88 -8.50 -22.98
CA ILE A 88 9.11 -8.87 -22.23
C ILE A 88 8.98 -10.21 -21.48
N GLY A 89 7.82 -10.87 -21.61
CA GLY A 89 7.56 -12.19 -21.04
C GLY A 89 7.45 -12.23 -19.52
N LEU A 90 7.08 -11.11 -18.87
CA LEU A 90 6.66 -11.11 -17.47
C LEU A 90 5.33 -11.85 -17.26
N VAL A 91 4.44 -11.76 -18.24
CA VAL A 91 3.14 -12.48 -18.26
C VAL A 91 2.98 -13.23 -19.57
N ASP A 92 2.02 -14.16 -19.62
CA ASP A 92 1.80 -14.99 -20.82
C ASP A 92 0.84 -14.35 -21.82
N ALA A 93 -0.20 -13.64 -21.34
CA ALA A 93 -1.20 -13.01 -22.17
C ALA A 93 -2.01 -11.97 -21.38
N LEU A 94 -2.81 -11.18 -22.11
CA LEU A 94 -3.87 -10.35 -21.54
C LEU A 94 -5.16 -11.17 -21.38
N GLY A 95 -5.86 -11.00 -20.27
CA GLY A 95 -7.10 -11.72 -20.02
C GLY A 95 -7.91 -11.14 -18.86
N SER A 96 -9.18 -11.51 -18.80
CA SER A 96 -10.05 -11.23 -17.65
C SER A 96 -10.13 -12.45 -16.74
N ALA A 97 -10.56 -12.26 -15.49
CA ALA A 97 -10.81 -13.39 -14.58
C ALA A 97 -11.81 -14.40 -15.16
N GLY A 98 -12.83 -13.93 -15.89
CA GLY A 98 -13.80 -14.80 -16.56
C GLY A 98 -13.20 -15.62 -17.71
N TYR A 99 -12.26 -15.05 -18.47
CA TYR A 99 -11.50 -15.78 -19.49
C TYR A 99 -10.66 -16.89 -18.85
N VAL A 100 -9.89 -16.55 -17.80
CA VAL A 100 -9.05 -17.55 -17.11
C VAL A 100 -9.91 -18.67 -16.51
N ALA A 101 -11.02 -18.34 -15.86
CA ALA A 101 -11.90 -19.32 -15.25
C ALA A 101 -12.47 -20.30 -16.29
N ARG A 102 -13.11 -19.79 -17.35
CA ARG A 102 -13.74 -20.64 -18.37
C ARG A 102 -12.76 -21.37 -19.26
N ASP A 103 -11.76 -20.65 -19.78
CA ASP A 103 -10.97 -21.11 -20.92
C ASP A 103 -9.61 -21.72 -20.49
N VAL A 104 -9.11 -21.38 -19.29
CA VAL A 104 -7.83 -21.91 -18.76
C VAL A 104 -8.05 -22.94 -17.66
N ILE A 105 -8.93 -22.65 -16.70
CA ILE A 105 -9.20 -23.52 -15.53
C ILE A 105 -10.36 -24.50 -15.83
N GLY A 106 -11.30 -24.12 -16.69
CA GLY A 106 -12.50 -24.91 -16.99
C GLY A 106 -13.58 -24.82 -15.89
N GLU A 107 -13.57 -23.77 -15.08
CA GLU A 107 -14.55 -23.52 -14.02
C GLU A 107 -15.42 -22.31 -14.36
N GLU A 108 -16.73 -22.50 -14.35
CA GLU A 108 -17.68 -21.43 -14.67
C GLU A 108 -18.11 -20.65 -13.42
N ASN A 109 -18.03 -21.27 -12.23
CA ASN A 109 -18.52 -20.66 -10.99
C ASN A 109 -17.42 -19.82 -10.32
N ILE A 110 -17.46 -18.51 -10.56
CA ILE A 110 -16.60 -17.55 -9.86
C ILE A 110 -17.33 -17.00 -8.63
N VAL A 111 -16.72 -17.16 -7.46
CA VAL A 111 -17.22 -16.54 -6.22
C VAL A 111 -16.51 -15.20 -6.00
N ASP A 112 -17.29 -14.12 -6.02
CA ASP A 112 -16.82 -12.76 -5.75
C ASP A 112 -16.95 -12.45 -4.25
N TYR A 113 -15.82 -12.44 -3.53
CA TYR A 113 -15.73 -12.08 -2.10
C TYR A 113 -15.66 -10.57 -1.84
N THR A 114 -15.81 -9.72 -2.87
CA THR A 114 -15.81 -8.27 -2.68
C THR A 114 -16.90 -7.90 -1.69
N LEU A 115 -16.50 -7.25 -0.59
CA LEU A 115 -17.43 -6.68 0.39
C LEU A 115 -18.30 -5.64 -0.33
N LYS A 116 -19.58 -5.96 -0.52
CA LYS A 116 -20.58 -5.03 -1.05
C LYS A 116 -21.37 -4.54 0.15
N ASP A 117 -21.45 -3.22 0.32
CA ASP A 117 -22.37 -2.66 1.32
C ASP A 117 -23.78 -3.17 1.02
N ASP A 118 -24.50 -3.56 2.07
CA ASP A 118 -25.84 -4.08 1.89
C ASP A 118 -26.75 -3.02 1.25
N LEU A 119 -27.63 -3.44 0.35
CA LEU A 119 -28.50 -2.52 -0.39
C LEU A 119 -29.38 -1.69 0.54
N LEU A 120 -29.76 -2.27 1.69
CA LEU A 120 -30.51 -1.61 2.75
C LEU A 120 -29.70 -0.48 3.39
N GLU A 121 -28.41 -0.69 3.63
CA GLU A 121 -27.52 0.28 4.28
C GLU A 121 -27.25 1.48 3.36
N ARG A 122 -27.08 1.23 2.05
CA ARG A 122 -26.98 2.28 1.03
C ARG A 122 -28.26 3.10 0.91
N PHE A 123 -29.41 2.45 1.04
CA PHE A 123 -30.71 3.11 1.01
C PHE A 123 -30.95 3.94 2.28
N ALA A 124 -30.75 3.36 3.46
CA ALA A 124 -30.89 4.02 4.74
C ALA A 124 -29.94 5.21 4.87
N GLY A 125 -28.70 5.08 4.39
CA GLY A 125 -27.74 6.19 4.35
C GLY A 125 -28.20 7.36 3.48
N LYS A 126 -28.72 7.08 2.27
CA LYS A 126 -29.25 8.13 1.37
C LYS A 126 -30.50 8.81 1.95
N LEU A 127 -31.42 8.05 2.53
CA LEU A 127 -32.60 8.58 3.20
C LEU A 127 -32.23 9.43 4.42
N GLY A 128 -31.34 8.91 5.28
CA GLY A 128 -30.86 9.63 6.45
C GLY A 128 -30.20 10.96 6.09
N ALA A 129 -29.36 10.97 5.05
CA ALA A 129 -28.73 12.19 4.54
C ALA A 129 -29.75 13.20 3.99
N THR A 130 -30.76 12.76 3.21
CA THR A 130 -31.80 13.66 2.70
C THR A 130 -32.69 14.20 3.80
N MET A 131 -33.03 13.38 4.81
CA MET A 131 -33.79 13.83 5.97
C MET A 131 -32.99 14.82 6.82
N ALA A 132 -31.71 14.55 7.07
CA ALA A 132 -30.82 15.47 7.79
C ALA A 132 -30.68 16.80 7.05
N GLN A 133 -30.56 16.77 5.72
CA GLN A 133 -30.53 17.98 4.89
C GLN A 133 -31.84 18.76 4.97
N ALA A 134 -32.99 18.08 4.87
CA ALA A 134 -34.30 18.73 4.99
C ALA A 134 -34.55 19.34 6.38
N LEU A 135 -34.11 18.65 7.44
CA LEU A 135 -34.11 19.18 8.81
C LEU A 135 -33.16 20.37 8.95
N ALA A 136 -31.94 20.31 8.42
CA ALA A 136 -31.00 21.41 8.45
C ALA A 136 -31.50 22.63 7.66
N THR A 137 -32.19 22.44 6.53
CA THR A 137 -32.82 23.55 5.79
C THR A 137 -34.01 24.16 6.52
N ARG A 138 -34.81 23.35 7.24
CA ARG A 138 -35.91 23.86 8.07
C ARG A 138 -35.43 24.55 9.34
N LEU A 139 -34.48 23.96 10.05
CA LEU A 139 -33.91 24.49 11.29
C LEU A 139 -32.93 25.64 11.03
N GLY A 140 -32.27 25.66 9.88
CA GLY A 140 -31.34 26.72 9.46
C GLY A 140 -31.99 27.95 8.83
N SER A 141 -33.32 28.08 8.91
CA SER A 141 -34.04 29.29 8.44
C SER A 141 -34.27 30.35 9.54
N GLU A 142 -33.86 30.09 10.79
CA GLU A 142 -33.89 31.08 11.87
C GLU A 142 -32.49 31.29 12.46
N SER A 143 -31.73 32.18 11.84
CA SER A 143 -30.67 32.91 12.54
C SER A 143 -30.60 34.32 11.98
N PRO A 144 -31.27 35.31 12.60
CA PRO A 144 -30.92 36.70 12.41
C PRO A 144 -29.55 36.91 13.06
N LEU A 145 -28.54 37.19 12.24
CA LEU A 145 -27.26 37.70 12.72
C LEU A 145 -27.52 38.92 13.62
N PRO A 146 -27.03 38.97 14.87
CA PRO A 146 -27.07 40.20 15.62
C PRO A 146 -26.13 41.19 14.94
N GLN A 147 -26.68 42.28 14.43
CA GLN A 147 -25.89 43.45 14.05
C GLN A 147 -25.25 44.00 15.33
N ALA A 148 -23.94 43.79 15.47
CA ALA A 148 -23.14 44.48 16.48
C ALA A 148 -22.88 45.91 15.98
N ARG A 149 -23.36 46.88 16.77
CA ARG A 149 -22.86 48.25 16.79
C ARG A 149 -21.44 48.29 17.37
#